data_AF-A0A1S3XGA5-F1
#
_entry.id   AF-A0A1S3XGA5-F1
#
_cell.length_a   1.000
_cell.length_b   1.000
_cell.length_c   1.000
_cell.angle_alpha   90.00
_cell.angle_beta   90.00
_cell.angle_gamma   90.00
#
_symmetry.space_group_name_H-M   'P 1'
#
loop_
_entity.id
_entity.type
_entity.pdbx_description
1 polymer ?
#
loop_
_entity_poly.entity_id
_entity_poly.type
_entity_poly.pdbx_seq_one_letter_code
_entity_poly.pdbx_strand_id
1 'polypeptide(L)'
;MYVGSKTIQSYSEQLSELDQTVRKMILESLGVEKYMDEHMNSTNYLLRVMKYKGPQSNDTKLGLNAHTDKNIVTILYQNQVNGLEVLTKDGQWINVEPTPDAFIVMIGDSLYCLCFSEPRVYLKQSLSPRSRGKVCLHTTFLGPHYVRLYWVYCCYYYCNQSRHGQMVEFIHHIIG
;
A
#
# COMPACT_ATOMS: atom_id res chain seq x y z
N MET A 1 -6.35 -14.30 -14.02
CA MET A 1 -6.67 -13.57 -15.26
C MET A 1 -5.33 -13.13 -15.85
N TYR A 2 -4.81 -13.88 -16.83
CA TYR A 2 -3.58 -13.51 -17.55
C TYR A 2 -3.87 -12.27 -18.38
N VAL A 3 -3.36 -11.11 -17.98
CA VAL A 3 -3.36 -9.93 -18.85
C VAL A 3 -2.04 -9.94 -19.61
N GLY A 4 -1.99 -10.74 -20.67
CA GLY A 4 -0.81 -10.99 -21.52
C GLY A 4 -0.46 -9.85 -22.47
N SER A 5 -0.26 -8.64 -21.95
CA SER A 5 0.30 -7.52 -22.71
C SER A 5 1.73 -7.26 -22.26
N LYS A 6 2.69 -7.24 -23.21
CA LYS A 6 4.10 -6.89 -22.95
C LYS A 6 4.23 -5.57 -22.17
N THR A 7 3.33 -4.61 -22.42
CA THR A 7 3.28 -3.33 -21.72
C THR A 7 2.97 -3.49 -20.23
N ILE A 8 1.99 -4.33 -19.89
CA ILE A 8 1.59 -4.54 -18.48
C ILE A 8 2.67 -5.30 -17.74
N GLN A 9 3.31 -6.27 -18.40
CA GLN A 9 4.45 -6.97 -17.83
C GLN A 9 5.61 -6.01 -17.55
N SER A 10 6.05 -5.24 -18.55
CA SER A 10 7.15 -4.27 -18.39
C SER A 10 6.83 -3.22 -17.33
N TYR A 11 5.59 -2.74 -17.27
CA TYR A 11 5.14 -1.82 -16.22
C TYR A 11 5.17 -2.46 -14.82
N SER A 12 4.79 -3.74 -14.72
CA SER A 12 4.82 -4.48 -13.44
C SER A 12 6.26 -4.70 -12.96
N GLU A 13 7.17 -5.01 -13.87
CA GLU A 13 8.61 -5.18 -13.59
C GLU A 13 9.20 -3.86 -13.05
N GLN A 14 8.98 -2.74 -13.75
CA GLN A 14 9.45 -1.41 -13.29
C GLN A 14 8.85 -1.01 -11.94
N LEU A 15 7.57 -1.31 -11.71
CA LEU A 15 6.94 -1.05 -10.41
C LEU A 15 7.52 -1.92 -9.29
N SER A 16 7.95 -3.14 -9.59
CA SER A 16 8.59 -4.00 -8.59
C SER A 16 9.97 -3.46 -8.18
N GLU A 17 10.73 -2.90 -9.12
CA GLU A 17 12.02 -2.24 -8.82
C GLU A 17 11.83 -0.98 -7.98
N LEU A 18 10.78 -0.20 -8.29
CA LEU A 18 10.42 0.98 -7.50
C LEU A 18 10.02 0.58 -6.06
N ASP A 19 9.22 -0.46 -5.89
CA ASP A 19 8.85 -0.99 -4.56
C ASP A 19 10.07 -1.43 -3.76
N GLN A 20 10.98 -2.19 -4.37
CA GLN A 20 12.22 -2.62 -3.73
C GLN A 20 13.05 -1.42 -3.27
N THR A 21 13.16 -0.39 -4.10
CA THR A 21 13.88 0.85 -3.77
C THR A 21 13.22 1.57 -2.58
N VAL A 22 11.91 1.74 -2.60
CA VAL A 22 11.14 2.37 -1.52
C VAL A 22 11.31 1.59 -0.21
N ARG A 23 11.13 0.29 -0.23
CA ARG A 23 11.23 -0.57 0.97
C ARG A 23 12.65 -0.60 1.51
N LYS A 24 13.68 -0.59 0.65
CA LYS A 24 15.06 -0.44 1.06
C LYS A 24 15.30 0.87 1.81
N MET A 25 14.85 2.01 1.26
CA MET A 25 14.96 3.30 1.93
C MET A 25 14.27 3.31 3.30
N ILE A 26 13.09 2.68 3.41
CA ILE A 26 12.37 2.55 4.68
C ILE A 26 13.17 1.72 5.69
N LEU A 27 13.62 0.52 5.31
CA LEU A 27 14.37 -0.36 6.22
C LEU A 27 15.71 0.24 6.65
N GLU A 28 16.42 0.92 5.75
CA GLU A 28 17.65 1.66 6.07
C GLU A 28 17.37 2.82 7.04
N SER A 29 16.28 3.57 6.84
CA SER A 29 15.90 4.66 7.76
C SER A 29 15.56 4.18 9.17
N LEU A 30 15.21 2.90 9.31
CA LEU A 30 14.89 2.25 10.57
C LEU A 30 16.09 1.48 11.18
N GLY A 31 17.22 1.39 10.48
CA GLY A 31 18.44 0.69 10.93
C GLY A 31 18.30 -0.84 10.98
N VAL A 32 17.49 -1.40 10.08
CA VAL A 32 17.12 -2.83 10.05
C VAL A 32 17.30 -3.45 8.67
N GLU A 33 18.22 -2.89 7.88
CA GLU A 33 18.60 -3.33 6.54
C GLU A 33 19.08 -4.79 6.48
N LYS A 34 19.56 -5.34 7.61
CA LYS A 34 19.94 -6.76 7.72
C LYS A 34 18.81 -7.75 7.40
N TYR A 35 17.56 -7.29 7.40
CA TYR A 35 16.38 -8.10 7.10
C TYR A 35 15.82 -7.88 5.68
N MET A 36 16.52 -7.11 4.85
CA MET A 36 16.07 -6.75 3.51
C MET A 36 15.81 -7.99 2.64
N ASP A 37 16.73 -8.95 2.60
CA ASP A 37 16.61 -10.12 1.71
C ASP A 37 15.40 -11.01 2.07
N GLU A 38 15.19 -11.27 3.37
CA GLU A 38 14.02 -12.03 3.85
C GLU A 38 12.71 -11.30 3.53
N HIS A 39 12.70 -9.99 3.76
CA HIS A 39 11.54 -9.15 3.49
C HIS A 39 11.19 -9.17 1.99
N MET A 40 12.19 -9.04 1.11
CA MET A 40 11.97 -9.07 -0.34
C MET A 40 11.55 -10.46 -0.84
N ASN A 41 12.21 -11.52 -0.38
CA ASN A 41 11.95 -12.90 -0.82
C ASN A 41 10.58 -13.43 -0.38
N SER A 42 9.99 -12.86 0.67
CA SER A 42 8.67 -13.25 1.18
C SER A 42 7.49 -12.50 0.51
N THR A 43 7.74 -11.59 -0.43
CA THR A 43 6.70 -10.70 -0.98
C THR A 43 6.08 -11.22 -2.28
N ASN A 44 4.76 -11.08 -2.42
CA ASN A 44 4.06 -11.29 -3.69
C ASN A 44 3.52 -9.97 -4.26
N TYR A 45 3.45 -9.91 -5.59
CA TYR A 45 3.00 -8.73 -6.31
C TYR A 45 1.58 -8.92 -6.84
N LEU A 46 0.70 -7.95 -6.60
CA LEU A 46 -0.63 -7.89 -7.20
C LEU A 46 -0.84 -6.53 -7.89
N LEU A 47 -0.83 -6.54 -9.22
CA LEU A 47 -1.24 -5.39 -10.02
C LEU A 47 -2.76 -5.38 -10.18
N ARG A 48 -3.40 -4.26 -9.82
CA ARG A 48 -4.83 -4.01 -10.01
C ARG A 48 -5.05 -2.80 -10.91
N VAL A 49 -5.73 -3.01 -12.03
CA VAL A 49 -6.14 -1.93 -12.95
C VAL A 49 -7.59 -1.59 -12.65
N MET A 50 -7.87 -0.34 -12.28
CA MET A 50 -9.23 0.15 -12.01
C MET A 50 -9.63 1.23 -13.01
N LYS A 51 -10.77 1.03 -13.69
CA LYS A 51 -11.36 2.05 -14.56
C LYS A 51 -12.60 2.61 -13.89
N TYR A 52 -12.62 3.93 -13.68
CA TYR A 52 -13.76 4.58 -13.05
C TYR A 52 -14.75 5.08 -14.09
N LYS A 53 -16.03 4.77 -13.86
CA LYS A 53 -17.16 5.39 -14.54
C LYS A 53 -17.69 6.48 -13.61
N GLY A 54 -17.27 7.72 -13.84
CA GLY A 54 -17.82 8.88 -13.13
C GLY A 54 -19.34 8.95 -13.28
N PRO A 55 -20.06 9.49 -12.28
CA PRO A 55 -21.52 9.56 -12.26
C PRO A 55 -22.11 10.28 -13.48
N GLN A 56 -23.36 9.94 -13.81
CA GLN A 56 -24.14 10.65 -14.83
C GLN A 56 -24.75 11.95 -14.31
N SER A 57 -25.05 12.02 -13.01
CA SER A 57 -25.46 13.25 -12.34
C SER A 57 -24.26 14.12 -11.98
N ASN A 58 -24.50 15.39 -11.66
CA ASN A 58 -23.47 16.32 -11.18
C ASN A 58 -22.98 16.00 -9.76
N ASP A 59 -23.59 15.03 -9.08
CA ASP A 59 -23.26 14.68 -7.70
C ASP A 59 -21.99 13.87 -7.63
N THR A 60 -21.17 14.14 -6.61
CA THR A 60 -20.03 13.29 -6.28
C THR A 60 -20.54 12.00 -5.64
N LYS A 61 -20.11 10.85 -6.18
CA LYS A 61 -20.43 9.54 -5.61
C LYS A 61 -19.19 8.91 -5.03
N LEU A 62 -19.37 8.10 -4.00
CA LEU A 62 -18.29 7.32 -3.42
C LEU A 62 -17.94 6.15 -4.35
N GLY A 63 -16.70 6.11 -4.84
CA GLY A 63 -16.19 5.05 -5.70
C GLY A 63 -15.55 3.90 -4.94
N LEU A 64 -14.95 4.21 -3.80
CA LEU A 64 -14.34 3.23 -2.92
C LEU A 64 -14.50 3.66 -1.46
N ASN A 65 -14.97 2.75 -0.62
CA ASN A 65 -15.22 3.00 0.81
C ASN A 65 -13.92 3.33 1.54
N ALA A 66 -14.05 4.06 2.65
CA ALA A 66 -12.96 4.26 3.57
C ALA A 66 -12.39 2.90 4.03
N HIS A 67 -11.10 2.69 3.82
CA HIS A 67 -10.41 1.46 4.17
C HIS A 67 -8.92 1.73 4.38
N THR A 68 -8.22 0.71 4.90
CA THR A 68 -6.78 0.62 4.96
C THR A 68 -6.32 -0.48 4.03
N ASP A 69 -5.13 -0.32 3.45
CA ASP A 69 -4.52 -1.37 2.64
C ASP A 69 -3.86 -2.40 3.56
N LYS A 70 -4.20 -3.68 3.40
CA LYS A 70 -3.70 -4.79 4.24
C LYS A 70 -2.32 -5.31 3.83
N ASN A 71 -1.60 -4.55 3.01
CA ASN A 71 -0.35 -4.95 2.37
C ASN A 71 0.86 -4.32 3.08
N ILE A 72 2.06 -4.48 2.52
CA ILE A 72 3.28 -3.84 3.02
C ILE A 72 3.33 -2.38 2.55
N VAL A 73 3.30 -2.20 1.23
CA VAL A 73 3.27 -0.91 0.55
C VAL A 73 2.20 -0.97 -0.54
N THR A 74 1.66 0.19 -0.92
CA THR A 74 0.87 0.40 -2.13
C THR A 74 1.55 1.48 -2.97
N ILE A 75 1.71 1.21 -4.27
CA ILE A 75 2.13 2.22 -5.25
C ILE A 75 0.96 2.50 -6.18
N LEU A 76 0.55 3.76 -6.21
CA LEU A 76 -0.62 4.23 -6.93
C LEU A 76 -0.22 5.23 -8.01
N TYR A 77 -0.68 4.96 -9.23
CA TYR A 77 -0.60 5.92 -10.34
C TYR A 77 -2.00 6.35 -10.75
N GLN A 78 -2.26 7.65 -10.63
CA GLN A 78 -3.55 8.25 -11.00
C GLN A 78 -3.39 9.07 -12.28
N ASN A 79 -3.96 8.60 -13.38
CA ASN A 79 -3.97 9.38 -14.62
C ASN A 79 -5.06 10.46 -14.57
N GLN A 80 -4.77 11.57 -13.87
CA GLN A 80 -5.65 12.72 -13.67
C GLN A 80 -7.01 12.36 -13.02
N VAL A 81 -7.08 11.22 -12.33
CA VAL A 81 -8.27 10.81 -11.58
C VAL A 81 -8.26 11.55 -10.23
N ASN A 82 -9.00 12.64 -10.13
CA ASN A 82 -9.16 13.32 -8.83
C ASN A 82 -10.12 12.54 -7.91
N GLY A 83 -9.95 12.75 -6.61
CA GLY A 83 -10.85 12.28 -5.57
C GLY A 83 -10.27 11.22 -4.64
N LEU A 84 -8.96 10.96 -4.68
CA LEU A 84 -8.31 10.20 -3.61
C LEU A 84 -8.29 11.09 -2.37
N GLU A 85 -8.87 10.60 -1.28
CA GLU A 85 -8.88 11.30 -0.01
C GLU A 85 -8.19 10.45 1.05
N VAL A 86 -7.36 11.09 1.87
CA VAL A 86 -6.64 10.46 2.98
C VAL A 86 -7.12 11.07 4.30
N LEU A 87 -7.32 10.23 5.31
CA LEU A 87 -7.70 10.67 6.65
C LEU A 87 -6.45 11.08 7.43
N THR A 88 -6.43 12.33 7.89
CA THR A 88 -5.39 12.87 8.77
C THR A 88 -5.57 12.37 10.21
N LYS A 89 -4.51 12.50 11.02
CA LYS A 89 -4.56 12.16 12.46
C LYS A 89 -5.64 12.95 13.22
N ASP A 90 -5.95 14.16 12.74
CA ASP A 90 -6.98 15.04 13.32
C ASP A 90 -8.42 14.66 12.89
N GLY A 91 -8.58 13.53 12.18
CA GLY A 91 -9.88 13.04 11.73
C GLY A 91 -10.44 13.78 10.52
N GLN A 92 -9.64 14.59 9.83
CA GLN A 92 -10.06 15.34 8.64
C GLN A 92 -9.64 14.61 7.36
N TRP A 93 -10.55 14.55 6.39
CA TRP A 93 -10.24 14.06 5.04
C TRP A 93 -9.58 15.15 4.22
N ILE A 94 -8.40 14.86 3.69
CA ILE A 94 -7.68 15.74 2.76
C ILE A 94 -7.70 15.13 1.36
N ASN A 95 -7.92 15.96 0.35
CA ASN A 95 -7.84 15.54 -1.05
C ASN A 95 -6.37 15.47 -1.47
N VAL A 96 -5.97 14.37 -2.09
CA VAL A 96 -4.67 14.21 -2.72
C VAL A 96 -4.82 14.56 -4.19
N GLU A 97 -4.29 15.71 -4.58
CA GLU A 97 -4.29 16.11 -5.98
C GLU A 97 -3.28 15.26 -6.76
N PRO A 98 -3.69 14.64 -7.88
CA PRO A 98 -2.78 13.85 -8.69
C PRO A 98 -1.75 14.77 -9.36
N THR A 99 -0.49 14.60 -9.00
CA THR A 99 0.62 15.26 -9.69
C THR A 99 0.92 14.49 -10.99
N PRO A 100 0.99 15.17 -12.16
CA PRO A 100 1.42 14.54 -13.40
C PRO A 100 2.75 13.82 -13.24
N ASP A 101 2.88 12.64 -13.84
CA ASP A 101 4.11 11.83 -13.86
C ASP A 101 4.65 11.44 -12.47
N ALA A 102 3.80 11.47 -11.44
CA ALA A 102 4.16 11.07 -10.09
C ALA A 102 3.42 9.80 -9.63
N PHE A 103 4.07 9.05 -8.76
CA PHE A 103 3.47 7.94 -8.03
C PHE A 103 3.18 8.37 -6.59
N ILE A 104 2.05 7.89 -6.07
CA ILE A 104 1.72 8.01 -4.66
C ILE A 104 2.10 6.69 -3.99
N VAL A 105 2.94 6.77 -2.97
CA VAL A 105 3.35 5.62 -2.16
C VAL A 105 2.64 5.69 -0.82
N MET A 106 1.95 4.61 -0.44
CA MET A 106 1.26 4.49 0.83
C MET A 106 1.78 3.28 1.61
N ILE A 107 1.85 3.43 2.93
CA ILE A 107 2.22 2.36 3.86
C ILE A 107 0.95 1.56 4.18
N GLY A 108 1.03 0.24 3.98
CA GLY A 108 -0.05 -0.67 4.35
C GLY A 108 0.05 -1.14 5.80
N ASP A 109 -1.02 -1.75 6.29
CA ASP A 109 -1.17 -2.20 7.68
C ASP A 109 -0.04 -3.14 8.13
N SER A 110 0.50 -3.98 7.23
CA SER A 110 1.55 -4.93 7.61
C SER A 110 2.84 -4.22 7.98
N LEU A 111 3.29 -3.28 7.14
CA LEU A 111 4.48 -2.48 7.45
C LEU A 111 4.20 -1.51 8.61
N TYR A 112 2.97 -1.00 8.69
CA TYR A 112 2.56 -0.15 9.79
C TYR A 112 2.74 -0.84 11.15
N CYS A 113 2.21 -2.06 11.29
CA CYS A 113 2.35 -2.85 12.52
C CYS A 113 3.79 -3.22 12.85
N LEU A 114 4.66 -3.36 11.85
CA LEU A 114 6.07 -3.68 12.04
C LEU A 114 6.86 -2.50 12.63
N CYS A 115 6.56 -1.28 12.16
CA CYS A 115 7.43 -0.13 12.35
C CYS A 115 6.83 0.97 13.23
N PHE A 116 5.51 1.01 13.41
CA PHE A 116 4.80 2.14 14.00
C PHE A 116 3.75 1.72 15.04
N SER A 117 3.50 2.59 16.02
CA SER A 117 2.58 2.37 17.15
C SER A 117 1.33 3.27 17.13
N GLU A 118 1.09 3.98 16.03
CA GLU A 118 0.17 5.14 15.93
C GLU A 118 -1.12 4.79 15.12
N PRO A 119 -2.06 5.72 14.84
CA PRO A 119 -3.26 5.39 14.06
C PRO A 119 -2.98 5.16 12.56
N ARG A 120 -3.72 4.20 11.99
CA ARG A 120 -3.62 3.75 10.59
C ARG A 120 -3.98 4.84 9.59
N VAL A 121 -3.42 4.75 8.38
CA VAL A 121 -3.75 5.63 7.26
C VAL A 121 -5.00 5.10 6.56
N TYR A 122 -6.11 5.83 6.68
CA TYR A 122 -7.34 5.50 5.96
C TYR A 122 -7.41 6.25 4.64
N LEU A 123 -7.87 5.57 3.60
CA LEU A 123 -8.12 6.17 2.29
C LEU A 123 -9.51 5.83 1.77
N LYS A 124 -10.07 6.74 0.98
CA LYS A 124 -11.30 6.53 0.21
C LYS A 124 -11.15 7.18 -1.16
N GLN A 125 -11.96 6.73 -2.12
CA GLN A 125 -11.99 7.34 -3.45
C GLN A 125 -13.38 7.90 -3.73
N SER A 126 -13.44 9.21 -3.92
CA SER A 126 -14.60 9.94 -4.44
C SER A 126 -14.54 10.02 -5.96
N LEU A 127 -15.70 9.90 -6.61
CA LEU A 127 -15.88 9.95 -8.05
C LEU A 127 -16.75 11.15 -8.40
N SER A 128 -16.15 12.09 -9.10
CA SER A 128 -16.84 13.23 -9.70
C SER A 128 -17.19 12.93 -11.16
N PRO A 129 -18.06 13.73 -11.80
CA PRO A 129 -18.29 13.64 -13.25
C PRO A 129 -16.98 13.72 -14.07
N ARG A 130 -15.97 14.46 -13.57
CA ARG A 130 -14.64 14.59 -14.19
C ARG A 130 -13.79 13.33 -14.11
N SER A 131 -14.20 12.32 -13.34
CA SER A 131 -13.53 11.02 -13.22
C SER A 131 -13.96 10.03 -14.32
N ARG A 132 -14.90 10.41 -15.20
CA ARG A 132 -15.45 9.54 -16.26
C ARG A 132 -14.39 9.16 -17.29
N GLY A 133 -14.20 7.85 -17.50
CA GLY A 133 -13.31 7.31 -18.52
C GLY A 133 -11.84 7.30 -18.11
N LYS A 134 -11.50 7.88 -16.97
CA LYS A 134 -10.14 7.90 -16.43
C LYS A 134 -9.80 6.57 -15.77
N VAL A 135 -8.51 6.22 -15.84
CA VAL A 135 -7.98 4.95 -15.34
C VAL A 135 -7.05 5.24 -14.17
N CYS A 136 -7.20 4.45 -13.12
CA CYS A 136 -6.33 4.43 -11.96
C CYS A 136 -5.63 3.07 -11.93
N LEU A 137 -4.30 3.10 -11.90
CA LEU A 137 -3.50 1.90 -11.77
C LEU A 137 -3.05 1.80 -10.33
N HIS A 138 -3.46 0.73 -9.67
CA HIS A 138 -3.21 0.50 -8.26
C HIS A 138 -2.44 -0.80 -8.11
N THR A 139 -1.20 -0.71 -7.62
CA THR A 139 -0.39 -1.90 -7.38
C THR A 139 -0.30 -2.12 -5.90
N THR A 140 -0.80 -3.28 -5.48
CA THR A 140 -0.78 -3.72 -4.08
C THR A 140 0.23 -4.83 -3.91
N PHE A 141 1.06 -4.72 -2.88
CA PHE A 141 2.13 -5.68 -2.64
C PHE A 141 1.69 -6.63 -1.53
N LEU A 142 0.99 -7.70 -1.91
CA LEU A 142 0.45 -8.66 -0.95
C LEU A 142 1.59 -9.46 -0.31
N GLY A 143 1.69 -9.38 1.01
CA GLY A 143 2.52 -10.31 1.78
C GLY A 143 2.09 -11.77 1.56
N PRO A 144 2.89 -12.75 2.00
CA PRO A 144 2.68 -14.15 1.67
C PRO A 144 1.36 -14.69 2.23
N HIS A 145 0.58 -15.35 1.37
CA HIS A 145 -0.76 -15.86 1.67
C HIS A 145 -0.82 -16.84 2.86
N TYR A 146 0.28 -17.54 3.17
CA TYR A 146 0.37 -18.50 4.28
C TYR A 146 0.70 -17.87 5.64
N VAL A 147 1.18 -16.62 5.66
CA VAL A 147 1.66 -15.95 6.87
C VAL A 147 0.58 -15.01 7.46
N ARG A 148 -0.58 -14.91 6.79
CA ARG A 148 -1.70 -14.04 7.19
C ARG A 148 -2.22 -14.27 8.62
N LEU A 149 -2.06 -15.48 9.16
CA LEU A 149 -2.41 -15.81 10.55
C LEU A 149 -1.25 -15.56 11.52
N TYR A 150 -0.03 -15.98 11.19
CA TYR A 150 1.13 -15.85 12.08
C TYR A 150 1.65 -14.41 12.20
N TRP A 151 1.68 -13.64 11.11
CA TRP A 151 2.12 -12.23 11.15
C TRP A 151 1.16 -11.34 11.93
N VAL A 152 -0.15 -11.56 11.79
CA VAL A 152 -1.17 -10.81 12.54
C VAL A 152 -1.12 -11.15 14.03
N TYR A 153 -0.91 -12.43 14.38
CA TYR A 153 -0.75 -12.85 15.77
C TYR A 153 0.52 -12.26 16.42
N CYS A 154 1.66 -12.30 15.72
CA CYS A 154 2.90 -11.72 16.24
C CYS A 154 2.88 -10.20 16.32
N CYS A 155 2.34 -9.49 15.32
CA CYS A 155 2.17 -8.03 15.40
C CYS A 155 1.29 -7.64 16.60
N TYR A 156 0.21 -8.38 16.86
CA TYR A 156 -0.66 -8.15 18.02
C TYR A 156 0.03 -8.46 19.35
N TYR A 157 0.87 -9.49 19.41
CA TYR A 157 1.59 -9.89 20.63
C TYR A 157 2.73 -8.93 20.99
N TYR A 158 3.52 -8.49 20.01
CA TYR A 158 4.68 -7.61 20.22
C TYR A 158 4.31 -6.12 20.32
N CYS A 159 3.34 -5.63 19.55
CA CYS A 159 2.85 -4.25 19.66
C CYS A 159 2.22 -3.97 21.04
N ASN A 160 1.72 -5.01 21.71
CA ASN A 160 1.15 -4.91 23.06
C ASN A 160 2.18 -5.10 24.19
N GLN A 161 3.43 -5.49 23.89
CA GLN A 161 4.47 -5.76 24.90
C GLN A 161 5.66 -4.77 24.88
N SER A 162 5.99 -4.10 23.77
CA SER A 162 7.22 -3.29 23.71
C SER A 162 6.97 -1.79 23.56
N ARG A 163 7.17 -1.03 24.65
CA ARG A 163 7.82 0.28 24.55
C ARG A 163 9.23 0.01 24.01
N HIS A 164 9.56 0.56 22.85
CA HIS A 164 10.91 0.63 22.24
C HIS A 164 11.84 -0.56 22.52
N GLY A 165 11.92 -1.53 21.59
CA GLY A 165 13.17 -2.30 21.44
C GLY A 165 13.11 -3.83 21.34
N GLN A 166 12.19 -4.43 20.59
CA GLN A 166 12.25 -5.87 20.29
C GLN A 166 11.91 -6.22 18.84
N MET A 167 12.57 -5.54 17.89
CA MET A 167 12.52 -5.95 16.48
C MET A 167 13.42 -7.16 16.17
N VAL A 168 14.33 -7.55 17.08
CA VAL A 168 15.40 -8.52 16.80
C VAL A 168 14.97 -9.99 16.97
N GLU A 169 14.00 -10.30 17.83
CA GLU A 169 13.57 -11.69 18.08
C GLU A 169 12.50 -12.20 17.09
N PHE A 170 11.83 -11.30 16.36
CA PHE A 170 10.74 -11.64 15.43
C PHE A 170 11.19 -12.48 14.23
N ILE A 171 12.42 -12.28 13.76
CA ILE A 171 12.91 -12.91 12.51
C ILE A 171 13.51 -14.30 12.74
N HIS A 172 14.08 -14.55 13.92
CA HIS A 172 14.58 -15.89 14.26
C HIS A 172 13.47 -16.95 14.39
N HIS A 173 12.20 -16.56 14.56
CA HIS A 173 11.08 -17.49 14.73
C HIS A 173 10.31 -17.77 13.43
N ILE A 174 10.50 -16.96 12.38
CA ILE A 174 9.85 -17.14 11.07
C ILE A 174 10.74 -17.96 10.11
N ILE A 175 12.06 -17.88 10.25
CA ILE A 175 13.03 -18.64 9.44
C ILE A 175 13.48 -19.95 10.14
N GLY A 176 12.66 -20.50 11.05
CA GLY A 176 12.87 -21.81 11.65
C GLY A 176 12.39 -22.94 10.76
#